data_AF-A0AAD6E1Z9-F1
#
_entry.id   AF-A0AAD6E1Z9-F1
#
_cell.length_a   1.000
_cell.length_b   1.000
_cell.length_c   1.000
_cell.angle_alpha   90.00
_cell.angle_beta   90.00
_cell.angle_gamma   90.00
#
_symmetry.space_group_name_H-M   'P 1'
#
loop_
_entity.id
_entity.type
_entity.pdbx_description
1 polymer ?
#
loop_
_entity_poly.entity_id
_entity_poly.type
_entity_poly.pdbx_seq_one_letter_code
_entity_poly.pdbx_strand_id
1 'polypeptide(L)'
;MRFGSSIAWLLVAGGALSSAQSSSSCSLTSSDTQVLEYTWVLSNFLNSFYQSIEFNQSVASMVSNSTSSSKALANLEGIVHANNLTAEAVRELSSKAPNFQKPSCQYTFPSVSDIQAFVKYAYTFESTLTGAFIGAAGYTKSPEVSFLLARLAAEHSSHATWVGSRLNSSMFQANATSLVAAYAPSQVLAKSNQTGSLGTYLDDCVTAPQNPCGALNIGPLEANITSSAALGSSSTPASGSSSTPLSSSASATSA
;
A
#
# COMPACT_ATOMS: atom_id res chain seq x y z
N MET A 1 -38.86 27.33 17.12
CA MET A 1 -37.78 27.60 16.16
C MET A 1 -37.27 26.26 15.65
N ARG A 2 -37.39 26.04 14.35
CA ARG A 2 -36.92 24.85 13.62
C ARG A 2 -35.48 25.10 13.16
N PHE A 3 -34.58 24.18 13.50
CA PHE A 3 -33.34 23.86 12.79
C PHE A 3 -33.23 22.33 12.93
N GLY A 4 -33.43 21.45 11.95
CA GLY A 4 -33.42 21.60 10.51
C GLY A 4 -32.05 21.25 9.94
N SER A 5 -31.86 19.99 9.51
CA SER A 5 -30.91 19.52 8.48
C SER A 5 -29.40 19.69 8.77
N SER A 6 -28.46 18.75 8.60
CA SER A 6 -28.41 17.46 7.90
C SER A 6 -27.18 16.70 8.40
N ILE A 7 -27.34 15.49 8.97
CA ILE A 7 -26.23 14.52 9.07
C ILE A 7 -26.80 13.17 8.66
N ALA A 8 -26.93 12.97 7.36
CA ALA A 8 -27.33 11.72 6.75
C ALA A 8 -26.62 11.57 5.40
N TRP A 9 -25.29 11.65 5.41
CA TRP A 9 -24.45 11.34 4.25
C TRP A 9 -23.12 10.79 4.74
N LEU A 10 -23.10 9.52 5.17
CA LEU A 10 -21.86 8.74 5.35
C LEU A 10 -22.14 7.27 5.66
N LEU A 11 -23.10 6.61 4.98
CA LEU A 11 -23.32 5.16 5.13
C LEU A 11 -23.77 4.43 3.86
N VAL A 12 -23.38 4.88 2.66
CA VAL A 12 -23.54 4.07 1.44
C VAL A 12 -22.25 4.07 0.63
N ALA A 13 -21.29 3.26 1.08
CA ALA A 13 -20.22 2.72 0.24
C ALA A 13 -20.30 1.19 0.32
N GLY A 14 -21.46 0.64 -0.02
CA GLY A 14 -21.75 -0.78 -0.05
C GLY A 14 -22.96 -1.02 -0.96
N GLY A 15 -22.71 -1.26 -2.24
CA GLY A 15 -23.77 -1.59 -3.21
C GLY A 15 -23.66 -0.84 -4.53
N ALA A 16 -22.71 -1.24 -5.39
CA ALA A 16 -22.83 -1.09 -6.84
C ALA A 16 -21.85 -2.07 -7.54
N LEU A 17 -22.13 -3.37 -7.45
CA LEU A 17 -21.54 -4.39 -8.32
C LEU A 17 -22.66 -5.29 -8.85
N SER A 18 -23.63 -4.72 -9.57
CA SER A 18 -24.62 -5.50 -10.30
C SER A 18 -25.07 -4.74 -11.55
N SER A 19 -24.30 -4.84 -12.64
CA SER A 19 -24.78 -4.95 -14.04
C SER A 19 -23.68 -4.55 -15.05
N ALA A 20 -22.78 -5.49 -15.33
CA ALA A 20 -22.07 -5.53 -16.61
C ALA A 20 -21.88 -7.00 -16.99
N GLN A 21 -22.91 -7.58 -17.57
CA GLN A 21 -22.87 -8.94 -18.08
C GLN A 21 -22.86 -8.88 -19.61
N SER A 22 -21.67 -8.95 -20.21
CA SER A 22 -21.43 -9.70 -21.46
C SER A 22 -19.95 -9.76 -21.84
N SER A 23 -19.47 -11.01 -21.91
CA SER A 23 -18.35 -11.53 -22.72
C SER A 23 -16.93 -11.05 -22.43
N SER A 24 -16.49 -11.18 -21.19
CA SER A 24 -15.20 -11.77 -20.78
C SER A 24 -15.25 -11.96 -19.26
N SER A 25 -14.76 -13.09 -18.76
CA SER A 25 -14.95 -13.50 -17.36
C SER A 25 -14.18 -12.60 -16.40
N CYS A 26 -14.82 -11.56 -15.85
CA CYS A 26 -14.29 -10.74 -14.74
C CYS A 26 -14.27 -11.49 -13.39
N SER A 27 -14.26 -12.81 -13.42
CA SER A 27 -14.15 -13.67 -12.24
C SER A 27 -12.69 -13.83 -11.84
N LEU A 28 -12.45 -14.15 -10.56
CA LEU A 28 -11.12 -14.45 -10.06
C LEU A 28 -10.51 -15.64 -10.81
N THR A 29 -9.25 -15.48 -11.20
CA THR A 29 -8.44 -16.50 -11.88
C THR A 29 -7.41 -17.09 -10.93
N SER A 30 -6.72 -18.16 -11.34
CA SER A 30 -5.58 -18.70 -10.57
C SER A 30 -4.43 -17.69 -10.43
N SER A 31 -4.25 -16.79 -11.40
CA SER A 31 -3.29 -15.69 -11.31
C SER A 31 -3.68 -14.71 -10.20
N ASP A 32 -4.97 -14.41 -10.07
CA ASP A 32 -5.48 -13.56 -8.97
C ASP A 32 -5.30 -14.25 -7.62
N THR A 33 -5.44 -15.57 -7.54
CA THR A 33 -5.17 -16.35 -6.32
C THR A 33 -3.75 -16.13 -5.81
N GLN A 34 -2.74 -16.19 -6.68
CA GLN A 34 -1.34 -15.96 -6.28
C GLN A 34 -1.12 -14.54 -5.76
N VAL A 35 -1.78 -13.55 -6.39
CA VAL A 35 -1.73 -12.16 -5.91
C VAL A 35 -2.38 -12.03 -4.53
N LEU A 36 -3.50 -12.71 -4.30
CA LEU A 36 -4.19 -12.72 -3.01
C LEU A 36 -3.39 -13.44 -1.91
N GLU A 37 -2.68 -14.53 -2.23
CA GLU A 37 -1.76 -15.21 -1.30
C GLU A 37 -0.59 -14.31 -0.92
N TYR A 38 0.03 -13.64 -1.90
CA TYR A 38 1.06 -12.63 -1.67
C TYR A 38 0.54 -11.48 -0.78
N THR A 39 -0.65 -10.97 -1.09
CA THR A 39 -1.28 -9.88 -0.33
C THR A 39 -1.60 -10.32 1.09
N TRP A 40 -2.11 -11.54 1.26
CA TRP A 40 -2.39 -12.14 2.56
C TRP A 40 -1.15 -12.15 3.44
N VAL A 41 -0.01 -12.60 2.91
CA VAL A 41 1.25 -12.65 3.65
C VAL A 41 1.71 -11.25 4.07
N LEU A 42 1.67 -10.27 3.18
CA LEU A 42 2.08 -8.90 3.54
C LEU A 42 1.16 -8.26 4.59
N SER A 43 -0.16 -8.43 4.46
CA SER A 43 -1.12 -7.91 5.44
C SER A 43 -0.92 -8.55 6.82
N ASN A 44 -0.62 -9.86 6.87
CA ASN A 44 -0.35 -10.54 8.13
C ASN A 44 1.02 -10.16 8.71
N PHE A 45 2.05 -9.96 7.86
CA PHE A 45 3.35 -9.47 8.29
C PHE A 45 3.23 -8.16 9.07
N LEU A 46 2.52 -7.18 8.52
CA LEU A 46 2.35 -5.88 9.17
C LEU A 46 1.48 -5.98 10.43
N ASN A 47 0.40 -6.77 10.41
CA ASN A 47 -0.39 -7.04 11.60
C ASN A 47 0.46 -7.63 12.74
N SER A 48 1.26 -8.65 12.44
CA SER A 48 2.17 -9.27 13.41
C SER A 48 3.24 -8.29 13.92
N PHE A 49 3.74 -7.39 13.06
CA PHE A 49 4.66 -6.34 13.51
C PHE A 49 4.02 -5.41 14.55
N TYR A 50 2.84 -4.86 14.26
CA TYR A 50 2.17 -3.97 15.21
C TYR A 50 1.74 -4.69 16.50
N GLN A 51 1.36 -5.97 16.41
CA GLN A 51 1.04 -6.78 17.59
C GLN A 51 2.26 -7.15 18.43
N SER A 52 3.48 -7.05 17.88
CA SER A 52 4.73 -7.28 18.63
C SER A 52 5.08 -6.14 19.60
N ILE A 53 4.36 -5.02 19.52
CA ILE A 53 4.60 -3.81 20.30
C ILE A 53 3.42 -3.56 21.24
N GLU A 54 3.71 -3.33 22.52
CA GLU A 54 2.69 -2.94 23.49
C GLU A 54 2.45 -1.42 23.41
N PHE A 55 1.31 -1.02 22.87
CA PHE A 55 0.92 0.40 22.82
C PHE A 55 0.32 0.84 24.15
N ASN A 56 1.00 1.77 24.82
CA ASN A 56 0.55 2.38 26.07
C ASN A 56 0.84 3.88 26.08
N GLN A 57 0.43 4.56 27.16
CA GLN A 57 0.58 6.02 27.27
C GLN A 57 2.04 6.50 27.22
N SER A 58 2.99 5.65 27.65
CA SER A 58 4.43 5.93 27.59
C SER A 58 4.95 5.87 26.15
N VAL A 59 4.56 4.84 25.40
CA VAL A 59 4.86 4.72 23.97
C VAL A 59 4.25 5.90 23.21
N ALA A 60 3.01 6.27 23.54
CA ALA A 60 2.30 7.37 22.92
C ALA A 60 2.88 8.76 23.23
N SER A 61 3.42 8.97 24.42
CA SER A 61 4.12 10.22 24.75
C SER A 61 5.44 10.35 23.99
N MET A 62 6.11 9.23 23.73
CA MET A 62 7.35 9.18 22.98
C MET A 62 7.17 9.38 21.46
N VAL A 63 6.04 8.97 20.87
CA VAL A 63 5.72 9.28 19.44
C VAL A 63 5.03 10.63 19.23
N SER A 64 4.67 11.35 20.29
CA SER A 64 3.96 12.62 20.16
C SER A 64 4.94 13.78 19.95
N ASN A 65 4.88 14.43 18.80
CA ASN A 65 5.72 15.61 18.50
C ASN A 65 5.15 16.92 19.10
N SER A 66 3.88 16.94 19.54
CA SER A 66 3.31 18.04 20.34
C SER A 66 1.93 17.68 20.95
N THR A 67 1.84 17.89 22.27
CA THR A 67 0.66 18.15 23.14
C THR A 67 -0.44 17.11 23.40
N SER A 68 -0.52 15.94 22.75
CA SER A 68 -1.51 14.93 23.20
C SER A 68 -1.09 13.50 22.92
N SER A 69 -0.52 12.87 23.94
CA SER A 69 -0.22 11.44 23.96
C SER A 69 -1.49 10.59 23.82
N SER A 70 -2.66 11.04 24.31
CA SER A 70 -3.93 10.34 24.09
C SER A 70 -4.35 10.29 22.62
N LYS A 71 -4.18 11.38 21.86
CA LYS A 71 -4.43 11.36 20.41
C LYS A 71 -3.41 10.48 19.67
N ALA A 72 -2.15 10.47 20.11
CA ALA A 72 -1.14 9.61 19.52
C ALA A 72 -1.47 8.12 19.74
N LEU A 73 -1.91 7.76 20.95
CA LEU A 73 -2.35 6.41 21.28
C LEU A 73 -3.56 6.00 20.43
N ALA A 74 -4.59 6.85 20.35
CA ALA A 74 -5.78 6.57 19.55
C ALA A 74 -5.47 6.37 18.05
N ASN A 75 -4.48 7.08 17.50
CA ASN A 75 -4.04 6.86 16.12
C ASN A 75 -3.31 5.51 15.97
N LEU A 76 -2.45 5.13 16.92
CA LEU A 76 -1.77 3.82 16.90
C LEU A 76 -2.78 2.66 16.99
N GLU A 77 -3.74 2.76 17.92
CA GLU A 77 -4.84 1.80 18.05
C GLU A 77 -5.69 1.75 16.77
N GLY A 78 -5.95 2.92 16.17
CA GLY A 78 -6.63 3.03 14.88
C GLY A 78 -5.88 2.31 13.75
N ILE A 79 -4.56 2.47 13.66
CA ILE A 79 -3.72 1.76 12.69
C ILE A 79 -3.78 0.24 12.91
N VAL A 80 -3.68 -0.22 14.16
CA VAL A 80 -3.81 -1.66 14.48
C VAL A 80 -5.17 -2.19 14.02
N HIS A 81 -6.24 -1.45 14.30
CA HIS A 81 -7.59 -1.84 13.88
C HIS A 81 -7.74 -1.87 12.36
N ALA A 82 -7.28 -0.84 11.67
CA ALA A 82 -7.26 -0.72 10.21
C ALA A 82 -6.47 -1.86 9.53
N ASN A 83 -5.31 -2.22 10.06
CA ASN A 83 -4.52 -3.35 9.55
C ASN A 83 -5.24 -4.70 9.74
N ASN A 84 -6.00 -4.89 10.82
CA ASN A 84 -6.84 -6.07 11.00
C ASN A 84 -7.98 -6.12 9.95
N LEU A 85 -8.63 -4.99 9.67
CA LEU A 85 -9.65 -4.88 8.62
C LEU A 85 -9.06 -5.16 7.23
N THR A 86 -7.82 -4.74 6.99
CA THR A 86 -7.09 -5.05 5.76
C THR A 86 -6.92 -6.56 5.57
N ALA A 87 -6.47 -7.28 6.61
CA ALA A 87 -6.35 -8.74 6.53
C ALA A 87 -7.71 -9.43 6.35
N GLU A 88 -8.77 -8.91 6.97
CA GLU A 88 -10.12 -9.42 6.83
C GLU A 88 -10.68 -9.22 5.41
N ALA A 89 -10.45 -8.05 4.81
CA ALA A 89 -10.87 -7.76 3.43
C ALA A 89 -10.17 -8.70 2.43
N VAL A 90 -8.87 -8.98 2.63
CA VAL A 90 -8.15 -9.99 1.85
C VAL A 90 -8.76 -11.37 2.08
N ARG A 91 -9.03 -11.75 3.34
CA ARG A 91 -9.67 -13.04 3.69
C ARG A 91 -10.98 -13.24 2.93
N GLU A 92 -11.84 -12.22 2.93
CA GLU A 92 -13.16 -12.27 2.32
C GLU A 92 -13.05 -12.45 0.81
N LEU A 93 -12.20 -11.67 0.14
CA LEU A 93 -12.01 -11.81 -1.31
C LEU A 93 -11.36 -13.15 -1.68
N SER A 94 -10.35 -13.59 -0.90
CA SER A 94 -9.69 -14.88 -1.06
C SER A 94 -10.62 -16.08 -0.93
N SER A 95 -11.70 -15.97 -0.14
CA SER A 95 -12.69 -17.06 -0.03
C SER A 95 -13.42 -17.38 -1.34
N LYS A 96 -13.41 -16.44 -2.29
CA LYS A 96 -13.97 -16.59 -3.64
C LYS A 96 -12.92 -17.05 -4.66
N ALA A 97 -11.64 -17.07 -4.30
CA ALA A 97 -10.54 -17.36 -5.20
C ALA A 97 -10.34 -18.88 -5.38
N PRO A 98 -10.12 -19.35 -6.62
CA PRO A 98 -9.91 -20.78 -6.86
C PRO A 98 -8.61 -21.25 -6.21
N ASN A 99 -8.68 -22.36 -5.46
CA ASN A 99 -7.52 -23.03 -4.84
C ASN A 99 -6.67 -22.15 -3.92
N PHE A 100 -7.25 -21.08 -3.33
CA PHE A 100 -6.52 -20.24 -2.39
C PHE A 100 -6.01 -21.06 -1.21
N GLN A 101 -4.72 -20.97 -0.98
CA GLN A 101 -4.10 -21.42 0.26
C GLN A 101 -3.98 -20.23 1.19
N LYS A 102 -4.08 -20.46 2.49
CA LYS A 102 -3.80 -19.44 3.50
C LYS A 102 -2.36 -19.66 3.97
N PRO A 103 -1.34 -18.99 3.41
CA PRO A 103 0.04 -19.24 3.81
C PRO A 103 0.21 -18.88 5.29
N SER A 104 0.96 -19.72 6.00
CA SER A 104 1.31 -19.52 7.40
C SER A 104 2.79 -19.22 7.49
N CYS A 105 3.13 -17.96 7.76
CA CYS A 105 4.50 -17.48 7.78
C CYS A 105 5.01 -17.33 9.21
N GLN A 106 6.30 -17.59 9.40
CA GLN A 106 7.03 -17.13 10.58
C GLN A 106 7.76 -15.85 10.21
N TYR A 107 7.31 -14.72 10.76
CA TYR A 107 7.92 -13.43 10.49
C TYR A 107 9.08 -13.18 11.46
N THR A 108 10.16 -12.62 10.95
CA THR A 108 11.25 -12.09 11.78
C THR A 108 11.20 -10.59 11.74
N PHE A 109 11.27 -9.93 12.90
CA PHE A 109 11.28 -8.47 12.99
C PHE A 109 12.62 -7.97 13.50
N PRO A 110 13.07 -6.78 13.05
CA PRO A 110 14.21 -6.14 13.67
C PRO A 110 13.91 -5.79 15.13
N SER A 111 14.94 -5.80 15.97
CA SER A 111 14.79 -5.43 17.37
C SER A 111 14.35 -3.97 17.49
N VAL A 112 13.29 -3.74 18.27
CA VAL A 112 12.79 -2.41 18.62
C VAL A 112 13.32 -2.09 20.02
N SER A 113 14.47 -1.42 20.08
CA SER A 113 15.12 -0.99 21.33
C SER A 113 14.46 0.22 21.97
N ASP A 114 13.81 1.05 21.14
CA ASP A 114 13.19 2.30 21.55
C ASP A 114 12.11 2.70 20.53
N ILE A 115 11.45 3.80 20.85
CA ILE A 115 10.34 4.29 20.06
C ILE A 115 10.75 4.83 18.67
N GLN A 116 11.98 5.31 18.54
CA GLN A 116 12.47 5.87 17.29
C GLN A 116 12.75 4.74 16.30
N ALA A 117 13.31 3.63 16.80
CA ALA A 117 13.43 2.39 16.06
C ALA A 117 12.06 1.87 15.61
N PHE A 118 11.06 1.86 16.51
CA PHE A 118 9.69 1.49 16.14
C PHE A 118 9.14 2.35 15.00
N VAL A 119 9.14 3.67 15.15
CA VAL A 119 8.59 4.60 14.13
C VAL A 119 9.33 4.43 12.80
N LYS A 120 10.66 4.24 12.83
CA LYS A 120 11.46 4.01 11.62
C LYS A 120 11.05 2.74 10.89
N TYR A 121 10.89 1.62 11.61
CA TYR A 121 10.47 0.36 11.02
C TYR A 121 9.01 0.40 10.56
N ALA A 122 8.11 0.94 11.38
CA ALA A 122 6.71 1.14 11.02
C ALA A 122 6.59 1.97 9.72
N TYR A 123 7.29 3.11 9.63
CA TYR A 123 7.32 3.91 8.40
C TYR A 123 7.84 3.11 7.20
N THR A 124 8.94 2.37 7.38
CA THR A 124 9.56 1.58 6.32
C THR A 124 8.61 0.48 5.82
N PHE A 125 7.95 -0.24 6.73
CA PHE A 125 7.04 -1.33 6.39
C PHE A 125 5.77 -0.81 5.74
N GLU A 126 5.14 0.23 6.31
CA GLU A 126 3.94 0.86 5.74
C GLU A 126 4.22 1.40 4.33
N SER A 127 5.32 2.13 4.15
CA SER A 127 5.71 2.66 2.83
C SER A 127 6.04 1.55 1.83
N THR A 128 6.65 0.45 2.30
CA THR A 128 6.93 -0.70 1.44
C THR A 128 5.64 -1.41 1.03
N LEU A 129 4.68 -1.61 1.94
CA LEU A 129 3.38 -2.21 1.64
C LEU A 129 2.56 -1.34 0.67
N THR A 130 2.60 -0.02 0.82
CA THR A 130 2.01 0.90 -0.16
C THR A 130 2.53 0.60 -1.56
N GLY A 131 3.85 0.59 -1.75
CA GLY A 131 4.43 0.33 -3.07
C GLY A 131 4.24 -1.11 -3.54
N ALA A 132 4.24 -2.08 -2.63
CA ALA A 132 3.98 -3.48 -2.91
C ALA A 132 2.57 -3.70 -3.45
N PHE A 133 1.56 -3.05 -2.88
CA PHE A 133 0.17 -3.18 -3.33
C PHE A 133 -0.09 -2.43 -4.63
N ILE A 134 0.52 -1.26 -4.83
CA ILE A 134 0.49 -0.57 -6.15
C ILE A 134 1.11 -1.46 -7.23
N GLY A 135 2.29 -2.04 -6.97
CA GLY A 135 2.97 -2.91 -7.92
C GLY A 135 2.22 -4.22 -8.19
N ALA A 136 1.69 -4.86 -7.14
CA ALA A 136 0.89 -6.09 -7.25
C ALA A 136 -0.42 -5.89 -8.03
N ALA A 137 -0.98 -4.67 -8.07
CA ALA A 137 -2.16 -4.39 -8.88
C ALA A 137 -1.91 -4.66 -10.37
N GLY A 138 -0.67 -4.47 -10.84
CA GLY A 138 -0.24 -4.81 -12.20
C GLY A 138 -0.22 -6.31 -12.53
N TYR A 139 -0.38 -7.17 -11.52
CA TYR A 139 -0.35 -8.64 -11.65
C TYR A 139 -1.75 -9.27 -11.64
N THR A 140 -2.79 -8.46 -11.49
CA THR A 140 -4.17 -8.91 -11.38
C THR A 140 -4.83 -9.09 -12.76
N LYS A 141 -5.84 -9.96 -12.82
CA LYS A 141 -6.73 -10.13 -13.98
C LYS A 141 -8.15 -9.69 -13.67
N SER A 142 -8.57 -9.80 -12.42
CA SER A 142 -9.89 -9.38 -11.96
C SER A 142 -9.87 -7.96 -11.39
N PRO A 143 -10.84 -7.11 -11.75
CA PRO A 143 -10.90 -5.73 -11.24
C PRO A 143 -11.15 -5.67 -9.72
N GLU A 144 -11.81 -6.69 -9.16
CA GLU A 144 -12.08 -6.76 -7.71
C GLU A 144 -10.77 -6.84 -6.91
N VAL A 145 -9.78 -7.60 -7.38
CA VAL A 145 -8.47 -7.71 -6.73
C VAL A 145 -7.64 -6.44 -6.93
N SER A 146 -7.60 -5.86 -8.14
CA SER A 146 -6.89 -4.58 -8.37
C SER A 146 -7.47 -3.46 -7.50
N PHE A 147 -8.79 -3.41 -7.36
CA PHE A 147 -9.47 -2.40 -6.55
C PHE A 147 -9.21 -2.59 -5.05
N LEU A 148 -9.19 -3.83 -4.56
CA LEU A 148 -8.77 -4.12 -3.19
C LEU A 148 -7.34 -3.60 -2.96
N LEU A 149 -6.39 -3.97 -3.81
CA LEU A 149 -4.99 -3.53 -3.70
C LEU A 149 -4.83 -2.02 -3.71
N ALA A 150 -5.59 -1.30 -4.55
CA ALA A 150 -5.58 0.16 -4.57
C ALA A 150 -6.06 0.77 -3.24
N ARG A 151 -7.10 0.18 -2.63
CA ARG A 151 -7.59 0.61 -1.30
C ARG A 151 -6.56 0.35 -0.22
N LEU A 152 -5.95 -0.83 -0.21
CA LEU A 152 -4.90 -1.16 0.75
C LEU A 152 -3.70 -0.22 0.59
N ALA A 153 -3.26 0.04 -0.64
CA ALA A 153 -2.17 0.99 -0.90
C ALA A 153 -2.47 2.40 -0.34
N ALA A 154 -3.70 2.90 -0.55
CA ALA A 154 -4.11 4.21 -0.04
C ALA A 154 -4.13 4.26 1.50
N GLU A 155 -4.60 3.19 2.14
CA GLU A 155 -4.61 3.06 3.61
C GLU A 155 -3.20 3.07 4.19
N HIS A 156 -2.33 2.18 3.69
CA HIS A 156 -0.93 2.11 4.15
C HIS A 156 -0.13 3.37 3.83
N SER A 157 -0.46 4.10 2.75
CA SER A 157 0.15 5.40 2.46
C SER A 157 -0.21 6.45 3.52
N SER A 158 -1.46 6.41 4.00
CA SER A 158 -1.94 7.29 5.07
C SER A 158 -1.27 6.95 6.40
N HIS A 159 -1.13 5.65 6.71
CA HIS A 159 -0.40 5.18 7.89
C HIS A 159 1.08 5.60 7.81
N ALA A 160 1.75 5.33 6.70
CA ALA A 160 3.14 5.71 6.45
C ALA A 160 3.34 7.23 6.62
N THR A 161 2.43 8.05 6.09
CA THR A 161 2.50 9.51 6.23
C THR A 161 2.37 9.95 7.68
N TRP A 162 1.41 9.38 8.41
CA TRP A 162 1.21 9.72 9.82
C TRP A 162 2.42 9.30 10.68
N VAL A 163 2.90 8.07 10.53
CA VAL A 163 4.09 7.58 11.24
C VAL A 163 5.34 8.37 10.84
N GLY A 164 5.56 8.56 9.54
CA GLY A 164 6.70 9.27 8.98
C GLY A 164 6.77 10.74 9.43
N SER A 165 5.62 11.39 9.64
CA SER A 165 5.58 12.75 10.20
C SER A 165 6.15 12.87 11.62
N ARG A 166 6.42 11.74 12.29
CA ARG A 166 7.15 11.69 13.58
C ARG A 166 8.66 11.60 13.41
N LEU A 167 9.14 11.21 12.23
CA LEU A 167 10.56 11.18 11.88
C LEU A 167 11.02 12.51 11.29
N ASN A 168 10.24 13.08 10.37
CA ASN A 168 10.57 14.35 9.72
C ASN A 168 9.33 15.25 9.64
N SER A 169 9.53 16.56 9.82
CA SER A 169 8.47 17.56 9.63
C SER A 169 8.10 17.78 8.16
N SER A 170 8.93 17.31 7.23
CA SER A 170 8.74 17.44 5.79
C SER A 170 8.75 16.06 5.13
N MET A 171 7.58 15.61 4.70
CA MET A 171 7.38 14.31 4.03
C MET A 171 7.43 14.40 2.51
N PHE A 172 7.14 15.57 1.96
CA PHE A 172 7.17 15.82 0.52
C PHE A 172 8.43 16.62 0.17
N GLN A 173 9.20 16.14 -0.79
CA GLN A 173 10.31 16.89 -1.33
C GLN A 173 9.81 17.90 -2.37
N ALA A 174 10.26 19.15 -2.27
CA ALA A 174 9.89 20.21 -3.20
C ALA A 174 10.30 19.91 -4.67
N ASN A 175 11.31 19.05 -4.85
CA ASN A 175 11.83 18.64 -6.15
C ASN A 175 11.55 17.16 -6.46
N ALA A 176 10.45 16.60 -5.95
CA ALA A 176 10.06 15.22 -6.26
C ALA A 176 9.77 15.08 -7.77
N THR A 177 10.53 14.21 -8.43
CA THR A 177 10.35 13.89 -9.86
C THR A 177 9.60 12.57 -10.08
N SER A 178 9.10 11.94 -9.02
CA SER A 178 8.51 10.61 -9.05
C SER A 178 7.22 10.54 -8.23
N LEU A 179 6.31 9.66 -8.66
CA LEU A 179 5.17 9.23 -7.85
C LEU A 179 5.61 8.30 -6.73
N VAL A 180 4.66 7.90 -5.88
CA VAL A 180 4.87 6.80 -4.93
C VAL A 180 5.32 5.57 -5.71
N ALA A 181 6.44 4.97 -5.27
CA ALA A 181 7.03 3.85 -5.96
C ALA A 181 6.07 2.65 -6.03
N ALA A 182 6.07 1.95 -7.17
CA ALA A 182 5.37 0.68 -7.34
C ALA A 182 6.42 -0.45 -7.39
N TYR A 183 6.45 -1.29 -6.35
CA TYR A 183 7.47 -2.35 -6.25
C TYR A 183 6.97 -3.64 -6.87
N ALA A 184 7.77 -4.23 -7.76
CA ALA A 184 7.48 -5.55 -8.28
C ALA A 184 7.44 -6.58 -7.12
N PRO A 185 6.51 -7.54 -7.10
CA PRO A 185 6.43 -8.53 -6.04
C PRO A 185 7.75 -9.28 -5.77
N SER A 186 8.55 -9.58 -6.80
CA SER A 186 9.86 -10.20 -6.60
C SER A 186 10.90 -9.28 -5.95
N GLN A 187 10.80 -7.94 -6.11
CA GLN A 187 11.63 -6.98 -5.38
C GLN A 187 11.24 -6.96 -3.90
N VAL A 188 9.93 -7.01 -3.62
CA VAL A 188 9.41 -7.07 -2.25
C VAL A 188 9.84 -8.36 -1.56
N LEU A 189 9.85 -9.49 -2.26
CA LEU A 189 10.29 -10.77 -1.71
C LEU A 189 11.82 -10.93 -1.71
N ALA A 190 12.59 -9.98 -2.23
CA ALA A 190 14.04 -10.08 -2.24
C ALA A 190 14.64 -9.95 -0.83
N LYS A 191 15.61 -10.80 -0.50
CA LYS A 191 16.46 -10.70 0.71
C LYS A 191 17.52 -9.63 0.51
N SER A 192 17.11 -8.36 0.61
CA SER A 192 17.93 -7.19 0.36
C SER A 192 17.66 -6.09 1.37
N ASN A 193 18.63 -5.20 1.57
CA ASN A 193 18.48 -3.99 2.40
C ASN A 193 18.07 -2.76 1.56
N GLN A 194 17.61 -2.98 0.33
CA GLN A 194 17.11 -1.92 -0.54
C GLN A 194 15.68 -1.53 -0.16
N THR A 195 15.31 -0.28 -0.44
CA THR A 195 13.93 0.18 -0.25
C THR A 195 12.97 -0.69 -1.06
N GLY A 196 11.83 -1.03 -0.45
CA GLY A 196 10.82 -1.86 -1.09
C GLY A 196 11.10 -3.35 -1.00
N SER A 197 12.07 -3.81 -0.19
CA SER A 197 12.36 -5.23 0.06
C SER A 197 11.99 -5.65 1.49
N LEU A 198 11.28 -6.78 1.60
CA LEU A 198 10.85 -7.41 2.85
C LEU A 198 11.29 -8.88 2.96
N GLY A 199 11.95 -9.45 1.94
CA GLY A 199 12.28 -10.88 1.90
C GLY A 199 13.05 -11.40 3.12
N THR A 200 13.89 -10.55 3.72
CA THR A 200 14.63 -10.88 4.97
C THR A 200 13.69 -11.13 6.15
N TYR A 201 12.49 -10.54 6.16
CA TYR A 201 11.53 -10.65 7.26
C TYR A 201 10.44 -11.71 7.00
N LEU A 202 10.24 -12.10 5.74
CA LEU A 202 9.18 -13.01 5.29
C LEU A 202 9.62 -14.48 5.19
N ASP A 203 10.92 -14.75 5.28
CA ASP A 203 11.54 -16.09 5.25
C ASP A 203 11.01 -17.01 4.13
N ASP A 204 10.98 -16.50 2.90
CA ASP A 204 10.53 -17.22 1.69
C ASP A 204 9.10 -17.82 1.79
N CYS A 205 8.25 -17.27 2.67
CA CYS A 205 6.91 -17.83 2.94
C CYS A 205 5.95 -17.82 1.74
N VAL A 206 6.16 -16.91 0.78
CA VAL A 206 5.31 -16.80 -0.41
C VAL A 206 6.17 -16.56 -1.63
N THR A 207 5.65 -16.94 -2.78
CA THR A 207 6.31 -16.72 -4.08
C THR A 207 5.70 -15.50 -4.77
N ALA A 208 6.49 -14.88 -5.65
CA ALA A 208 5.99 -13.75 -6.43
C ALA A 208 4.89 -14.26 -7.41
N PRO A 209 3.72 -13.59 -7.49
CA PRO A 209 2.71 -13.94 -8.48
C PRO A 209 3.27 -13.84 -9.89
N GLN A 210 2.79 -14.71 -10.78
CA GLN A 210 3.23 -14.72 -12.16
C GLN A 210 2.85 -13.41 -12.86
N ASN A 211 3.82 -12.80 -13.55
CA ASN A 211 3.57 -11.57 -14.29
C ASN A 211 2.66 -11.86 -15.50
N PRO A 212 1.49 -11.21 -15.61
CA PRO A 212 0.54 -11.46 -16.67
C PRO A 212 0.93 -10.92 -18.05
N CYS A 213 1.78 -9.88 -18.12
CA CYS A 213 1.98 -9.07 -19.33
C CYS A 213 3.44 -8.57 -19.54
N GLY A 214 4.42 -9.01 -18.75
CA GLY A 214 5.80 -8.51 -18.82
C GLY A 214 5.99 -7.18 -18.05
N ALA A 215 7.06 -6.43 -18.34
CA ALA A 215 7.39 -5.20 -17.61
C ALA A 215 6.25 -4.17 -17.67
N LEU A 216 5.81 -3.68 -16.51
CA LEU A 216 4.80 -2.62 -16.41
C LEU A 216 5.53 -1.28 -16.27
N ASN A 217 5.35 -0.40 -17.27
CA ASN A 217 6.01 0.90 -17.32
C ASN A 217 4.94 2.01 -17.22
N ILE A 218 5.03 2.87 -16.21
CA ILE A 218 4.13 4.03 -16.05
C ILE A 218 4.88 5.31 -16.46
N GLY A 219 5.13 5.49 -17.76
CA GLY A 219 5.62 6.74 -18.34
C GLY A 219 6.94 7.29 -17.73
N PRO A 220 7.24 8.59 -17.89
CA PRO A 220 8.44 9.23 -17.32
C PRO A 220 8.33 9.50 -15.80
N LEU A 221 7.27 9.03 -15.16
CA LEU A 221 7.02 9.13 -13.73
C LEU A 221 7.41 7.79 -13.11
N GLU A 222 8.71 7.58 -12.89
CA GLU A 222 9.34 6.32 -12.47
C GLU A 222 8.46 5.42 -11.59
N ALA A 223 7.81 4.45 -12.23
CA ALA A 223 7.40 3.19 -11.62
C ALA A 223 8.17 2.11 -12.36
N ASN A 224 9.42 1.87 -11.95
CA ASN A 224 10.23 0.84 -12.57
C ASN A 224 9.88 -0.53 -11.95
N ILE A 225 8.94 -1.24 -12.58
CA ILE A 225 8.51 -2.58 -12.17
C ILE A 225 9.35 -3.64 -12.92
N THR A 226 10.59 -3.32 -13.29
CA THR A 226 11.52 -4.32 -13.87
C THR A 226 12.38 -4.95 -12.79
N SER A 227 11.95 -6.10 -12.27
CA SER A 227 12.86 -7.10 -11.75
C SER A 227 13.37 -7.96 -12.90
N SER A 228 14.22 -7.36 -13.74
CA SER A 228 15.06 -8.11 -14.66
C SER A 228 16.49 -8.07 -14.14
N ALA A 229 16.90 -9.15 -13.47
CA ALA A 229 18.31 -9.52 -13.47
C ALA A 229 18.66 -9.95 -14.91
N ALA A 230 18.87 -8.98 -15.79
CA ALA A 230 19.35 -9.20 -17.15
C ALA A 230 20.34 -8.09 -17.52
N LEU A 231 21.57 -8.51 -17.73
CA LEU A 231 22.70 -7.73 -18.19
C LEU A 231 22.36 -6.92 -19.45
N GLY A 232 22.73 -5.63 -19.42
CA GLY A 232 23.17 -4.82 -20.55
C GLY A 232 22.28 -4.78 -21.80
N SER A 233 21.69 -3.61 -22.06
CA SER A 233 21.85 -2.89 -23.34
C SER A 233 21.23 -1.50 -23.22
N SER A 234 22.08 -0.49 -23.36
CA SER A 234 21.71 0.91 -23.51
C SER A 234 20.89 1.11 -24.78
N SER A 235 19.70 1.70 -24.65
CA SER A 235 19.04 2.39 -25.75
C SER A 235 18.32 3.63 -25.22
N THR A 236 18.97 4.77 -25.40
CA THR A 236 18.35 6.10 -25.35
C THR A 236 17.26 6.21 -26.41
N PRO A 237 16.05 6.70 -26.07
CA PRO A 237 15.15 7.27 -27.08
C PRO A 237 15.31 8.79 -27.17
N ALA A 238 15.23 9.24 -28.42
CA ALA A 238 15.52 10.56 -28.93
C ALA A 238 14.56 11.68 -28.46
N SER A 239 15.09 12.90 -28.52
CA SER A 239 14.37 14.17 -28.45
C SER A 239 13.22 14.26 -29.46
N GLY A 240 12.15 14.96 -29.06
CA GLY A 240 11.32 15.74 -29.97
C GLY A 240 9.82 15.57 -29.77
N SER A 241 9.17 16.51 -29.09
CA SER A 241 8.19 17.43 -29.72
C SER A 241 7.49 18.27 -28.65
N SER A 242 7.57 19.58 -28.87
CA SER A 242 6.95 20.65 -28.10
C SER A 242 5.43 20.62 -28.17
N SER A 243 4.77 20.76 -27.02
CA SER A 243 3.42 21.32 -26.94
C SER A 243 3.29 22.17 -25.67
N THR A 244 3.17 23.47 -25.87
CA THR A 244 2.87 24.51 -24.88
C THR A 244 1.59 24.18 -24.08
N PRO A 245 1.56 24.37 -22.75
CA PRO A 245 0.31 24.28 -22.00
C PRO A 245 -0.50 25.58 -22.12
N LEU A 246 -1.78 25.44 -22.49
CA LEU A 246 -2.78 26.51 -22.41
C LEU A 246 -3.11 26.77 -20.93
N SER A 247 -2.90 28.00 -20.47
CA SER A 247 -3.36 28.48 -19.16
C SER A 247 -4.88 28.69 -19.15
N SER A 248 -5.55 28.14 -18.13
CA SER A 248 -6.92 28.53 -17.77
C SER A 248 -6.98 28.74 -16.26
N SER A 249 -6.85 30.01 -15.89
CA SER A 249 -7.08 30.56 -14.55
C SER A 249 -8.58 30.57 -14.22
N ALA A 250 -8.97 29.92 -13.12
CA ALA A 250 -10.31 30.05 -12.55
C ALA A 250 -10.26 30.94 -11.30
N SER A 251 -10.75 32.17 -11.46
CA SER A 251 -10.95 33.14 -10.39
C SER A 251 -12.17 32.76 -9.55
N ALA A 252 -12.00 32.65 -8.24
CA ALA A 252 -13.10 32.54 -7.28
C ALA A 252 -13.67 33.93 -7.00
N THR A 253 -14.99 34.10 -7.13
CA THR A 253 -15.70 35.28 -6.65
C THR A 253 -16.75 34.83 -5.65
N SER A 254 -16.66 35.38 -4.44
CA SER A 254 -17.55 35.18 -3.31
C SER A 254 -18.83 36.01 -3.42
N ALA A 255 -19.96 35.43 -3.01
CA ALA A 255 -21.11 36.12 -2.44
C ALA A 255 -21.67 35.25 -1.30
#